data_AF-V5HH83-F1
#
_entry.id   AF-V5HH83-F1
#
_cell.length_a   1.000
_cell.length_b   1.000
_cell.length_c   1.000
_cell.angle_alpha   90.00
_cell.angle_beta   90.00
_cell.angle_gamma   90.00
#
_symmetry.space_group_name_H-M   'P 1'
#
loop_
_entity.id
_entity.type
_entity.pdbx_description
1 polymer ?
#
loop_
_entity_poly.entity_id
_entity_poly.type
_entity_poly.pdbx_seq_one_letter_code
_entity_poly.pdbx_strand_id
1 'polypeptide(L)'
;MAAASAPPAAPTPSRRRFTVAEDIILLQEVVARNPLRNADHWNDVMDTLCAASQRDFSLRGTRERCDLLLGYYHQNDDANLRKCSTEEQYRKKVQLIKAVAALAQECGY
;
A
#
# COMPACT_ATOMS: atom_id res chain seq x y z
N MET A 1 -50.10 -3.57 13.30
CA MET A 1 -48.82 -3.87 12.62
C MET A 1 -48.27 -2.58 12.04
N ALA A 2 -47.22 -2.00 12.63
CA ALA A 2 -46.48 -0.89 12.05
C ALA A 2 -45.00 -1.18 12.25
N ALA A 3 -44.36 -1.74 11.22
CA ALA A 3 -42.92 -1.97 11.21
C ALA A 3 -42.22 -0.63 10.99
N ALA A 4 -41.61 -0.10 12.05
CA ALA A 4 -40.68 1.00 11.97
C ALA A 4 -39.49 0.57 11.11
N SER A 5 -39.41 1.07 9.87
CA SER A 5 -38.24 0.91 9.02
C SER A 5 -37.16 1.86 9.53
N ALA A 6 -36.09 1.29 10.07
CA ALA A 6 -34.90 1.97 10.54
C ALA A 6 -34.23 2.80 9.44
N PRO A 7 -33.52 3.90 9.77
CA PRO A 7 -32.78 4.69 8.79
C PRO A 7 -31.60 3.88 8.23
N PRO A 8 -31.19 4.11 6.97
CA PRO A 8 -30.04 3.44 6.38
C PRO A 8 -28.77 3.84 7.13
N ALA A 9 -28.04 2.84 7.62
CA ALA A 9 -26.72 3.01 8.22
C ALA A 9 -25.82 3.83 7.28
N ALA A 10 -25.17 4.86 7.83
CA ALA A 10 -24.22 5.69 7.12
C ALA A 10 -23.18 4.81 6.38
N PRO A 11 -22.74 5.18 5.16
CA PRO A 11 -21.67 4.46 4.50
C PRO A 11 -20.44 4.54 5.40
N THR A 12 -20.03 3.40 5.95
CA THR A 12 -18.74 3.29 6.62
C THR A 12 -17.69 3.79 5.63
N PRO A 13 -16.71 4.63 6.08
CA PRO A 13 -15.69 5.15 5.19
C PRO A 13 -15.04 3.95 4.53
N SER A 14 -15.31 3.79 3.24
CA SER A 14 -14.94 2.63 2.46
C SER A 14 -13.44 2.53 2.62
N ARG A 15 -12.95 1.47 3.28
CA ARG A 15 -11.53 1.18 3.47
C ARG A 15 -10.93 1.26 2.07
N ARG A 16 -10.32 2.40 1.71
CA ARG A 16 -9.95 2.71 0.33
C ARG A 16 -8.95 1.64 -0.09
N ARG A 17 -9.40 0.71 -0.92
CA ARG A 17 -8.58 -0.44 -1.30
C ARG A 17 -7.53 0.08 -2.26
N PHE A 18 -6.27 -0.12 -1.89
CA PHE A 18 -5.15 0.06 -2.80
C PHE A 18 -5.27 -0.96 -3.92
N THR A 19 -5.09 -0.50 -5.14
CA THR A 19 -4.98 -1.35 -6.31
C THR A 19 -3.54 -1.87 -6.43
N VAL A 20 -3.35 -2.86 -7.30
CA VAL A 20 -2.04 -3.44 -7.56
C VAL A 20 -1.10 -2.43 -8.19
N ALA A 21 -1.63 -1.59 -9.08
CA ALA A 21 -0.86 -0.53 -9.72
C ALA A 21 -0.37 0.49 -8.67
N GLU A 22 -1.24 0.88 -7.74
CA GLU A 22 -0.89 1.75 -6.62
C GLU A 22 0.15 1.10 -5.71
N ASP A 23 0.03 -0.18 -5.38
CA ASP A 23 1.04 -0.92 -4.61
C ASP A 23 2.41 -0.89 -5.32
N ILE A 24 2.43 -1.09 -6.64
CA ILE A 24 3.68 -1.06 -7.42
C ILE A 24 4.29 0.34 -7.39
N ILE A 25 3.50 1.40 -7.62
CA ILE A 25 3.97 2.79 -7.59
C ILE A 25 4.51 3.12 -6.19
N LEU A 26 3.76 2.77 -5.15
CA LEU A 26 4.17 2.96 -3.76
C LEU A 26 5.53 2.34 -3.49
N LEU A 27 5.69 1.05 -3.81
CA LEU A 27 6.93 0.34 -3.55
C LEU A 27 8.09 0.86 -4.41
N GLN A 28 7.84 1.26 -5.66
CA GLN A 28 8.85 1.90 -6.50
C GLN A 28 9.38 3.19 -5.88
N GLU A 29 8.48 4.07 -5.42
CA GLU A 29 8.86 5.33 -4.80
C GLU A 29 9.57 5.13 -3.46
N VAL A 30 9.15 4.13 -2.67
CA VAL A 30 9.85 3.75 -1.43
C VAL A 30 11.28 3.29 -1.73
N VAL A 31 11.49 2.47 -2.76
CA VAL A 31 12.84 2.06 -3.16
C VAL A 31 13.67 3.25 -3.68
N ALA A 32 13.06 4.13 -4.48
CA ALA A 32 13.75 5.25 -5.11
C ALA A 32 14.17 6.34 -4.11
N ARG A 33 13.27 6.69 -3.18
CA ARG A 33 13.49 7.78 -2.20
C ARG A 33 14.01 7.29 -0.86
N ASN A 34 13.89 5.99 -0.58
CA ASN A 34 14.27 5.36 0.69
C ASN A 34 13.73 6.13 1.92
N PRO A 35 12.40 6.22 2.07
CA PRO A 35 11.78 6.89 3.21
C PRO A 35 11.93 6.11 4.53
N LEU A 36 12.46 4.88 4.46
CA LEU A 36 12.80 4.06 5.63
C LEU A 36 14.04 4.61 6.34
N ARG A 37 14.99 5.18 5.57
CA ARG A 37 16.15 5.89 6.12
C ARG A 37 15.83 7.30 6.57
N ASN A 38 14.99 8.01 5.81
CA ASN A 38 14.56 9.37 6.14
C ASN A 38 13.03 9.49 6.06
N ALA A 39 12.39 9.61 7.23
CA ALA A 39 10.93 9.65 7.32
C ALA A 39 10.29 10.86 6.61
N ASP A 40 11.06 11.92 6.34
CA ASP A 40 10.58 13.12 5.62
C ASP A 40 10.20 12.80 4.17
N HIS A 41 10.88 11.84 3.55
CA HIS A 41 10.64 11.44 2.16
C HIS A 41 9.29 10.72 1.97
N TRP A 42 8.60 10.33 3.05
CA TRP A 42 7.26 9.77 2.95
C TRP A 42 6.26 10.77 2.35
N ASN A 43 6.46 12.07 2.57
CA ASN A 43 5.60 13.10 1.99
C ASN A 43 5.73 13.09 0.46
N ASP A 44 6.97 13.01 -0.04
CA ASP A 44 7.22 12.94 -1.48
C ASP A 44 6.70 11.64 -2.09
N VAL A 45 6.89 10.50 -1.42
CA VAL A 45 6.35 9.20 -1.86
C VAL A 45 4.82 9.26 -1.97
N MET A 46 4.17 9.85 -0.97
CA MET A 46 2.72 10.04 -0.97
C MET A 46 2.30 10.98 -2.10
N ASP A 47 2.98 12.12 -2.29
CA ASP A 47 2.66 13.08 -3.35
C ASP A 47 2.78 12.46 -4.75
N THR A 48 3.89 11.77 -5.03
CA THR A 48 4.07 11.03 -6.30
C THR A 48 2.96 9.99 -6.48
N LEU A 49 2.65 9.22 -5.43
CA LEU A 49 1.59 8.20 -5.50
C LEU A 49 0.24 8.84 -5.82
N CYS A 50 -0.07 9.98 -5.20
CA CYS A 50 -1.33 10.69 -5.42
C CYS A 50 -1.41 11.23 -6.86
N ALA A 51 -0.33 11.83 -7.35
CA ALA A 51 -0.24 12.35 -8.70
C ALA A 51 -0.34 11.23 -9.76
N ALA A 52 0.40 10.13 -9.58
CA ALA A 52 0.42 9.00 -10.51
C ALA A 52 -0.89 8.21 -10.54
N SER A 53 -1.55 8.07 -9.38
CA SER A 53 -2.80 7.33 -9.28
C SER A 53 -4.03 8.23 -9.52
N GLN A 54 -3.83 9.54 -9.64
CA GLN A 54 -4.88 10.56 -9.65
C GLN A 54 -5.89 10.40 -8.51
N ARG A 55 -5.38 10.06 -7.31
CA ARG A 55 -6.18 9.74 -6.13
C ARG A 55 -5.52 10.29 -4.88
N ASP A 56 -6.31 10.83 -3.95
CA ASP A 56 -5.79 11.31 -2.68
C ASP A 56 -5.56 10.16 -1.69
N PHE A 57 -4.30 10.02 -1.27
CA PHE A 57 -3.86 9.15 -0.18
C PHE A 57 -3.39 9.98 1.01
N SER A 58 -3.52 9.41 2.20
CA SER A 58 -2.95 10.02 3.41
C SER A 58 -1.59 9.42 3.70
N LEU A 59 -0.67 10.23 4.24
CA LEU A 59 0.68 9.79 4.63
C LEU A 59 0.63 8.52 5.51
N ARG A 60 -0.31 8.51 6.47
CA ARG A 60 -0.57 7.36 7.34
C ARG A 60 -0.99 6.13 6.53
N GLY A 61 -1.96 6.27 5.63
CA GLY A 61 -2.44 5.15 4.82
C GLY A 61 -1.36 4.60 3.88
N THR A 62 -0.51 5.47 3.33
CA THR A 62 0.65 5.12 2.50
C THR A 62 1.66 4.28 3.29
N ARG A 63 1.99 4.70 4.51
CA ARG A 63 2.89 3.95 5.42
C ARG A 63 2.29 2.62 5.85
N GLU A 64 1.08 2.64 6.38
CA GLU A 64 0.35 1.42 6.82
C GLU A 64 0.22 0.41 5.66
N ARG A 65 0.05 0.89 4.42
CA ARG A 65 0.00 0.02 3.25
C ARG A 65 1.35 -0.63 2.97
N CYS A 66 2.43 0.14 3.03
CA CYS A 66 3.79 -0.39 2.87
C CYS A 66 4.10 -1.46 3.93
N ASP A 67 3.82 -1.16 5.20
CA ASP A 67 4.04 -2.09 6.32
C ASP A 67 3.21 -3.37 6.15
N LEU A 68 1.96 -3.24 5.69
CA LEU A 68 1.09 -4.38 5.41
C LEU A 68 1.62 -5.27 4.28
N LEU A 69 2.18 -4.69 3.22
CA LEU A 69 2.80 -5.43 2.12
C LEU A 69 4.08 -6.16 2.57
N LEU A 70 4.90 -5.51 3.39
CA LEU A 70 6.05 -6.14 4.04
C LEU A 70 5.62 -7.28 4.96
N GLY A 71 4.58 -7.07 5.76
CA GLY A 71 4.00 -8.09 6.64
C GLY A 71 3.56 -9.34 5.88
N TYR A 72 2.87 -9.18 4.75
CA TYR A 72 2.50 -10.31 3.88
C TYR A 72 3.73 -11.02 3.32
N TYR A 73 4.77 -10.28 2.94
CA TYR A 73 6.00 -10.88 2.45
C TYR A 73 6.74 -11.67 3.54
N HIS A 74 6.88 -11.11 4.74
CA HIS A 74 7.51 -11.81 5.87
C HIS A 74 6.72 -13.06 6.30
N GLN A 75 5.39 -13.04 6.17
CA GLN A 75 4.53 -14.19 6.45
C GLN A 75 4.47 -15.20 5.31
N ASN A 76 5.16 -14.97 4.18
CA ASN A 76 5.05 -15.75 2.95
C ASN A 76 3.58 -15.93 2.50
N ASP A 77 2.77 -14.87 2.67
CA ASP A 77 1.36 -14.86 2.30
C ASP A 77 1.23 -14.55 0.79
N ASP A 78 1.66 -15.50 -0.03
CA ASP A 78 1.55 -15.45 -1.48
C ASP A 78 0.09 -15.26 -1.93
N ALA A 79 -0.89 -15.74 -1.16
CA ALA A 79 -2.31 -15.61 -1.51
C ALA A 79 -2.76 -14.13 -1.50
N ASN A 80 -2.33 -13.35 -0.50
CA ASN A 80 -2.61 -11.92 -0.47
C ASN A 80 -1.72 -11.11 -1.42
N LEU A 81 -0.47 -11.54 -1.66
CA LEU A 81 0.41 -10.90 -2.64
C LEU A 81 -0.05 -11.16 -4.10
N ARG A 82 -0.61 -12.34 -4.38
CA ARG A 82 -1.16 -12.75 -5.69
C ARG A 82 -2.57 -12.24 -5.99
N LYS A 83 -3.17 -11.39 -5.14
CA LYS A 83 -4.38 -10.62 -5.50
C LYS A 83 -4.12 -9.57 -6.60
N CYS A 84 -3.13 -9.83 -7.46
CA CYS A 84 -2.76 -9.02 -8.60
C CYS A 84 -3.47 -9.51 -9.87
N SER A 85 -3.84 -8.60 -10.76
CA SER A 85 -4.59 -8.95 -11.96
C SER A 85 -3.76 -9.73 -13.01
N THR A 86 -2.42 -9.66 -12.95
CA THR A 86 -1.52 -10.32 -13.90
C THR A 86 -0.23 -10.85 -13.23
N GLU A 87 0.37 -11.87 -13.84
CA GLU A 87 1.63 -12.48 -13.37
C GLU A 87 2.82 -11.51 -13.45
N GLU A 88 2.89 -10.66 -14.47
CA GLU A 88 3.93 -9.62 -14.60
C GLU A 88 3.86 -8.60 -13.47
N GLN A 89 2.65 -8.12 -13.14
CA GLN A 89 2.45 -7.22 -12.01
C GLN A 89 2.83 -7.89 -10.70
N TYR A 90 2.49 -9.17 -10.52
CA TYR A 90 2.88 -9.93 -9.35
C TYR A 90 4.40 -10.02 -9.21
N ARG A 91 5.11 -10.43 -10.28
CA ARG A 91 6.57 -10.54 -10.27
C ARG A 91 7.23 -9.21 -9.95
N LYS A 92 6.79 -8.12 -10.59
CA LYS A 92 7.30 -6.77 -10.35
C LYS A 92 7.05 -6.33 -8.91
N LYS A 93 5.83 -6.54 -8.40
CA LYS A 93 5.47 -6.23 -7.01
C LYS A 93 6.35 -6.99 -6.02
N VAL A 94 6.53 -8.30 -6.18
CA VAL A 94 7.37 -9.11 -5.28
C VAL A 94 8.83 -8.67 -5.34
N GLN A 95 9.37 -8.36 -6.53
CA GLN A 95 10.72 -7.81 -6.66
C GLN A 95 10.89 -6.51 -5.89
N LEU A 96 9.91 -5.61 -5.99
CA LEU A 96 9.92 -4.35 -5.27
C LEU A 96 9.79 -4.55 -3.75
N ILE A 97 8.89 -5.42 -3.30
CA ILE A 97 8.76 -5.72 -1.86
C ILE A 97 10.06 -6.30 -1.30
N LYS A 98 10.74 -7.18 -2.05
CA LYS A 98 12.07 -7.70 -1.69
C LYS A 98 13.10 -6.59 -1.53
N ALA A 99 13.11 -5.63 -2.46
CA ALA A 99 14.01 -4.49 -2.38
C ALA A 99 13.69 -3.59 -1.17
N VAL A 100 12.41 -3.30 -0.91
CA VAL A 100 11.98 -2.54 0.26
C VAL A 100 12.32 -3.28 1.56
N ALA A 101 12.14 -4.59 1.62
CA ALA A 101 12.49 -5.40 2.78
C ALA A 101 14.01 -5.40 3.05
N ALA A 102 14.83 -5.46 2.00
CA ALA A 102 16.28 -5.30 2.13
C ALA A 102 16.64 -3.92 2.69
N LEU A 103 16.06 -2.84 2.14
CA LEU A 103 16.25 -1.49 2.64
C LEU A 103 15.81 -1.33 4.10
N ALA A 104 14.68 -1.93 4.48
CA ALA A 104 14.18 -1.92 5.85
C ALA A 104 15.20 -2.58 6.79
N GLN A 105 15.72 -3.74 6.40
CA GLN A 105 16.72 -4.47 7.17
C GLN A 105 18.04 -3.69 7.30
N GLU A 106 18.48 -3.00 6.24
CA GLU A 106 19.68 -2.15 6.26
C GLU A 106 19.52 -0.92 7.15
N CYS A 107 18.31 -0.36 7.23
CA CYS A 107 18.00 0.84 8.02
C CYS A 107 17.61 0.52 9.47
N GLY A 108 17.43 -0.76 9.83
CA GLY A 108 16.92 -1.17 11.14
C GLY A 108 15.46 -0.77 11.37
N TYR A 109 14.69 -0.66 10.28
CA TYR A 109 13.27 -0.30 10.28
C TYR A 109 12.40 -1.47 10.75
#